data_AF-A0A7G8XD08-F1
#
_entry.id   AF-A0A7G8XD08-F1
#
_cell.length_a   1.000
_cell.length_b   1.000
_cell.length_c   1.000
_cell.angle_alpha   90.00
_cell.angle_beta   90.00
_cell.angle_gamma   90.00
#
_symmetry.space_group_name_H-M   'P 1'
#
loop_
_entity.id
_entity.type
_entity.pdbx_description
1 polymer ?
#
loop_
_entity_poly.entity_id
_entity_poly.type
_entity_poly.pdbx_seq_one_letter_code
_entity_poly.pdbx_strand_id
1 'polypeptide(L)' 'MRVMLGIIVGIIGGFILGVALSSFIGVFGMVFFDQPLGIKFLPYFSSFICAIAVPYMDRKTLKEKA' A
#
# COMPACT_ATOMS: atom_id res chain seq x y z
N MET A 1 13.11 13.46 12.52
CA MET A 1 11.75 12.91 12.75
C MET A 1 10.92 12.68 11.48
N ARG A 2 11.06 13.49 10.40
CA ARG A 2 10.24 13.36 9.18
C ARG A 2 10.24 11.96 8.54
N VAL A 3 11.40 11.29 8.47
CA VAL A 3 11.50 9.93 7.93
C VAL A 3 10.68 8.91 8.73
N MET A 4 10.70 9.02 10.06
CA MET A 4 9.93 8.13 10.94
C MET A 4 8.42 8.34 10.76
N LEU A 5 7.98 9.60 10.64
CA LEU A 5 6.59 9.94 10.29
C LEU A 5 6.21 9.38 8.92
N GLY A 6 7.09 9.50 7.91
CA GLY A 6 6.85 8.95 6.58
C GLY A 6 6.70 7.42 6.57
N ILE A 7 7.48 6.71 7.38
CA ILE A 7 7.36 5.25 7.55
C ILE A 7 6.01 4.90 8.20
N ILE A 8 5.62 5.58 9.29
CA ILE A 8 4.35 5.34 9.98
C ILE A 8 3.16 5.60 9.05
N VAL A 9 3.18 6.73 8.34
CA VAL A 9 2.16 7.10 7.34
C VAL A 9 2.14 6.09 6.19
N GLY A 10 3.29 5.63 5.72
CA GLY A 10 3.40 4.60 4.70
C GLY A 10 2.86 3.24 5.14
N ILE A 11 3.12 2.82 6.38
CA ILE A 11 2.57 1.57 6.93
C ILE A 11 1.05 1.66 7.04
N ILE A 12 0.53 2.70 7.69
CA ILE A 12 -0.91 2.88 7.94
C ILE A 12 -1.66 3.10 6.61
N GLY A 13 -1.18 4.01 5.78
CA GLY A 13 -1.78 4.31 4.48
C GLY A 13 -1.69 3.13 3.52
N GLY A 14 -0.54 2.45 3.46
CA GLY A 14 -0.36 1.24 2.67
C GLY A 14 -1.21 0.08 3.15
N PHE A 15 -1.48 -0.01 4.46
CA PHE A 15 -2.37 -1.04 5.01
C PHE A 15 -3.81 -0.81 4.56
N ILE A 16 -4.30 0.42 4.74
CA ILE A 16 -5.67 0.79 4.37
C ILE A 16 -5.89 0.62 2.87
N LEU A 17 -4.96 1.11 2.04
CA LEU A 17 -4.99 0.91 0.59
C LEU A 17 -4.95 -0.57 0.21
N GLY A 18 -4.10 -1.35 0.88
CA GLY A 18 -3.96 -2.78 0.62
C GLY A 18 -5.20 -3.58 0.99
N VAL A 19 -5.89 -3.22 2.08
CA VAL A 19 -7.20 -3.80 2.45
C VAL A 19 -8.24 -3.45 1.38
N ALA A 20 -8.31 -2.19 0.96
CA ALA A 20 -9.25 -1.77 -0.10
C ALA A 20 -9.00 -2.53 -1.41
N LEU A 21 -7.74 -2.65 -1.84
CA LEU A 21 -7.35 -3.43 -3.03
C LEU A 21 -7.72 -4.90 -2.88
N SER A 22 -7.46 -5.51 -1.71
CA SER A 22 -7.79 -6.90 -1.44
C SER A 22 -9.29 -7.16 -1.55
N SER A 23 -10.12 -6.26 -1.01
CA SER A 23 -11.57 -6.34 -1.15
C SER A 23 -12.01 -6.17 -2.60
N PHE A 24 -11.36 -5.26 -3.34
CA PHE A 24 -11.65 -5.05 -4.76
C PHE A 24 -11.37 -6.30 -5.58
N ILE A 25 -10.24 -6.96 -5.34
CA ILE A 25 -9.86 -8.22 -6.01
C ILE A 25 -10.81 -9.36 -5.64
N GLY A 26 -11.24 -9.43 -4.38
CA GLY A 26 -12.25 -10.40 -3.93
C GLY A 26 -13.59 -10.26 -4.66
N VAL A 27 -14.08 -9.02 -4.79
CA VAL A 27 -15.30 -8.72 -5.55
C VAL A 27 -15.09 -9.02 -7.04
N PHE A 28 -13.96 -8.62 -7.61
CA PHE A 28 -13.64 -8.88 -9.01
C PHE A 28 -13.59 -10.38 -9.33
N GLY A 29 -13.03 -11.18 -8.42
CA GLY A 29 -13.02 -12.63 -8.52
C GLY A 29 -14.41 -13.23 -8.50
N MET A 30 -15.28 -12.78 -7.59
CA MET A 30 -16.67 -13.25 -7.57
C MET A 30 -17.42 -12.88 -8.86
N VAL A 31 -17.19 -11.69 -9.42
CA VAL A 31 -17.91 -11.24 -10.62
C VAL A 31 -17.48 -11.97 -11.90
N PHE A 32 -16.18 -12.25 -12.07
CA PHE A 32 -15.66 -12.82 -13.32
C PHE A 32 -15.45 -14.34 -13.28
N PHE A 33 -15.17 -14.90 -12.10
CA PHE A 33 -14.78 -16.31 -11.95
C PHE A 33 -15.76 -17.11 -11.08
N ASP A 34 -16.84 -16.46 -10.59
CA ASP A 34 -17.84 -17.04 -9.66
C ASP A 34 -17.20 -17.62 -8.38
N GLN A 35 -15.99 -17.17 -8.07
CA GLN A 35 -15.14 -17.71 -7.01
C GLN A 35 -14.49 -16.54 -6.26
N PRO A 36 -14.52 -16.53 -4.92
CA PRO A 36 -13.83 -15.49 -4.17
C PRO A 36 -12.31 -15.65 -4.33
N LEU A 37 -11.71 -14.89 -5.24
CA LEU A 37 -10.26 -14.81 -5.41
C LEU A 37 -9.69 -13.84 -4.38
N GLY A 38 -8.94 -14.38 -3.42
CA GLY A 38 -8.22 -13.60 -2.41
C GLY A 38 -6.72 -13.82 -2.52
N ILE A 39 -5.94 -12.75 -2.67
CA ILE A 39 -4.49 -12.84 -2.53
C ILE A 39 -4.16 -12.76 -1.04
N LYS A 40 -3.78 -13.90 -0.47
CA LYS A 40 -3.42 -14.01 0.95
C LYS A 40 -2.27 -13.03 1.26
N PHE A 41 -2.46 -12.21 2.30
CA PHE A 41 -1.50 -11.21 2.77
C PHE A 41 -1.24 -9.99 1.86
N LEU A 42 -2.09 -9.72 0.85
CA LEU A 42 -1.95 -8.52 0.01
C LEU A 42 -1.84 -7.20 0.80
N PRO A 43 -2.62 -6.99 1.89
CA PRO A 43 -2.49 -5.77 2.69
C PRO A 43 -1.12 -5.61 3.34
N TYR A 44 -0.49 -6.71 3.76
CA TYR A 44 0.83 -6.69 4.39
C TYR A 44 1.93 -6.35 3.38
N PHE A 45 1.87 -6.91 2.17
CA PHE A 45 2.79 -6.56 1.10
C PHE A 45 2.64 -5.09 0.70
N SER A 46 1.40 -4.61 0.57
CA SER A 46 1.09 -3.20 0.30
C SER A 46 1.65 -2.26 1.36
N SER A 47 1.43 -2.57 2.65
CA SER A 47 2.02 -1.81 3.76
C SER A 47 3.53 -1.77 3.71
N PHE A 48 4.18 -2.90 3.44
CA PHE A 48 5.64 -2.98 3.44
C PHE A 48 6.23 -2.16 2.28
N ILE A 49 5.62 -2.23 1.10
CA ILE A 49 6.03 -1.45 -0.07
C ILE A 49 5.80 0.05 0.17
N CYS A 50 4.63 0.45 0.68
CA CYS A 50 4.35 1.86 1.00
C CYS A 50 5.22 2.40 2.13
N ALA A 51 5.59 1.58 3.12
CA ALA A 51 6.50 1.96 4.20
C ALA A 51 7.89 2.37 3.68
N ILE A 52 8.32 1.80 2.55
CA ILE A 52 9.59 2.13 1.89
C ILE A 52 9.38 3.23 0.83
N ALA A 53 8.32 3.14 0.03
CA ALA A 53 8.04 4.06 -1.06
C ALA A 53 7.77 5.49 -0.57
N VAL A 54 6.99 5.66 0.51
CA VAL A 54 6.65 6.99 1.05
C VAL A 54 7.88 7.78 1.52
N PRO A 55 8.78 7.26 2.39
CA PRO A 55 10.00 7.97 2.75
C PRO A 55 10.99 8.10 1.59
N TYR A 56 10.98 7.16 0.63
CA TYR A 56 11.82 7.27 -0.57
C TYR A 56 11.37 8.43 -1.47
N MET A 57 10.05 8.58 -1.69
CA MET A 57 9.47 9.70 -2.42
C MET A 57 9.68 11.03 -1.67
N ASP A 58 9.51 11.06 -0.34
CA ASP A 58 9.78 12.25 0.49
C ASP A 58 11.23 12.74 0.34
N ARG A 59 12.21 11.83 0.30
CA ARG A 59 13.61 12.17 0.03
C ARG A 59 13.84 12.66 -1.39
N LYS A 60 13.11 12.13 -2.38
CA LYS A 60 13.26 12.52 -3.79
C LYS A 60 12.67 13.92 -4.06
N THR A 61 11.56 14.25 -3.41
CA THR A 61 10.92 15.57 -3.47
C THR A 61 11.84 16.71 -2.98
N LEU A 62 12.78 16.43 -2.07
CA LEU A 62 13.80 17.40 -1.65
C LEU A 62 14.91 17.60 -2.70
N LYS A 63 15.18 16.62 -3.55
CA LYS A 63 16.19 16.69 -4.60
C LYS A 63 15.67 17.37 -5.88
N GLU A 64 14.36 17.40 -6.07
CA GLU A 64 13.69 18.05 -7.21
C GLU A 64 13.39 19.54 -6.96
N LYS A 65 13.44 19.99 -5.70
CA LYS A 65 13.26 21.40 -5.29
C LYS A 65 14.57 22.12 -4.91
N ALA A 66 15.74 21.50 -5.10
CA ALA A 66 17.05 22.08 -4.80
C ALA A 66 17.77 22.53 -6.08
#